data_AF-A0A9P0F001-F1
#
_entry.id   AF-A0A9P0F001-F1
#
_cell.length_a   1.000
_cell.length_b   1.000
_cell.length_c   1.000
_cell.angle_alpha   90.00
_cell.angle_beta   90.00
_cell.angle_gamma   90.00
#
_symmetry.space_group_name_H-M   'P 1'
#
loop_
_entity.id
_entity.type
_entity.pdbx_description
1 polymer ?
#
loop_
_entity_poly.entity_id
_entity_poly.type
_entity_poly.pdbx_seq_one_letter_code
_entity_poly.pdbx_strand_id
1 'polypeptide(L)'
;MNQSDVVFLCRHYKLEAEIAQMTWRVSYSEIDDKRGGKLRGSFSSLQRRNSLTGNRVAVKKLCQRRIELTRPLLLELKRLKDLHHDHLVRFYGACVDPPEPCLLTEYCPKGSLQDILENEEFKLEPIFKYSLMHDIVKGMSYLHASEIKSHGGLKSSNCVVDSRFVLKIADFGLRSLRASDSNCSEDKDTYAYWRSK
;
A
#
# COMPACT_ATOMS: atom_id res chain seq x y z
N MET A 1 -35.61 10.63 -22.06
CA MET A 1 -34.37 10.08 -21.47
C MET A 1 -33.92 8.96 -22.38
N ASN A 2 -32.74 9.06 -22.99
CA ASN A 2 -32.27 8.05 -23.94
C ASN A 2 -31.63 6.86 -23.18
N GLN A 3 -31.42 5.73 -23.86
CA GLN A 3 -30.90 4.51 -23.21
C GLN A 3 -29.47 4.67 -22.65
N SER A 4 -28.66 5.54 -23.24
CA SER A 4 -27.33 5.90 -22.74
C SER A 4 -27.38 6.70 -21.44
N ASP A 5 -28.34 7.61 -21.27
CA ASP A 5 -28.53 8.42 -20.07
C ASP A 5 -28.87 7.53 -18.87
N VAL A 6 -29.74 6.53 -19.08
CA VAL A 6 -30.16 5.58 -18.04
C VAL A 6 -29.00 4.68 -17.60
N VAL A 7 -28.17 4.22 -18.55
CA VAL A 7 -26.97 3.42 -18.24
C VAL A 7 -25.95 4.26 -17.45
N PHE A 8 -25.74 5.52 -17.84
CA PHE A 8 -24.87 6.43 -17.12
C PHE A 8 -25.37 6.68 -15.69
N LEU A 9 -26.66 6.95 -15.53
CA LEU A 9 -27.29 7.17 -14.22
C LEU A 9 -27.14 5.93 -13.32
N CYS A 10 -27.44 4.74 -13.86
CA CYS A 10 -27.33 3.48 -13.11
C CYS A 10 -25.90 3.19 -12.67
N ARG A 11 -24.91 3.39 -13.56
CA ARG A 11 -23.48 3.24 -13.23
C ARG A 11 -23.06 4.24 -12.14
N HIS A 12 -23.54 5.48 -12.22
CA HIS A 12 -23.30 6.50 -11.21
C HIS A 12 -23.87 6.08 -9.85
N TYR A 13 -25.16 5.74 -9.78
CA TYR A 13 -25.81 5.32 -8.53
C TYR A 13 -25.15 4.08 -7.90
N LYS A 14 -24.73 3.10 -8.72
CA LYS A 14 -24.02 1.92 -8.23
C LYS A 14 -22.67 2.29 -7.61
N LEU A 15 -21.91 3.17 -8.27
CA LEU A 15 -20.63 3.64 -7.76
C LEU A 15 -20.80 4.38 -6.42
N GLU A 16 -21.79 5.28 -6.31
CA GLU A 16 -22.11 6.00 -5.08
C GLU A 16 -22.48 5.05 -3.93
N ALA A 17 -23.33 4.06 -4.20
CA ALA A 17 -23.74 3.07 -3.20
C ALA A 17 -22.53 2.28 -2.66
N GLU A 18 -21.61 1.86 -3.55
CA GLU A 18 -20.41 1.13 -3.17
C GLU A 18 -19.38 2.02 -2.44
N ILE A 19 -19.29 3.32 -2.75
CA ILE A 19 -18.48 4.27 -1.95
C ILE A 19 -19.06 4.42 -0.55
N ALA A 20 -20.39 4.55 -0.46
CA ALA A 20 -21.11 4.71 0.80
C ALA A 20 -20.97 3.48 1.72
N GLN A 21 -20.79 2.28 1.16
CA GLN A 21 -20.52 1.07 1.93
C GLN A 21 -19.18 1.09 2.67
N MET A 22 -18.22 1.93 2.25
CA MET A 22 -16.91 2.09 2.89
C MET A 22 -16.21 0.75 3.19
N THR A 23 -16.22 -0.20 2.25
CA THR A 23 -15.65 -1.55 2.43
C THR A 23 -14.14 -1.56 2.67
N TRP A 24 -13.47 -0.44 2.40
CA TRP A 24 -12.06 -0.18 2.71
C TRP A 24 -11.83 0.25 4.17
N ARG A 25 -12.86 0.71 4.89
CA ARG A 25 -12.72 1.22 6.25
C ARG A 25 -12.47 0.07 7.20
N VAL A 26 -11.49 0.23 8.08
CA VAL A 26 -11.14 -0.73 9.12
C VAL A 26 -11.25 -0.02 10.47
N SER A 27 -11.93 -0.65 11.44
CA SER A 27 -11.94 -0.13 12.80
C SER A 27 -10.61 -0.44 13.49
N TYR A 28 -10.07 0.50 14.27
CA TYR A 28 -8.88 0.27 15.10
C TYR A 28 -9.04 -0.94 16.04
N SER A 29 -10.27 -1.21 16.49
CA SER A 29 -10.60 -2.37 17.32
C SER A 29 -10.30 -3.73 16.63
N GLU A 30 -10.15 -3.76 15.32
CA GLU A 30 -9.79 -4.97 14.56
C GLU A 30 -8.28 -5.23 14.53
N ILE A 31 -7.46 -4.30 15.03
CA ILE A 31 -6.00 -4.38 15.02
C ILE A 31 -5.52 -4.82 16.40
N ASP A 32 -4.73 -5.89 16.47
CA ASP A 32 -4.13 -6.35 17.72
C ASP A 32 -2.69 -5.86 17.88
N ASP A 33 -2.50 -4.87 18.74
CA ASP A 33 -1.19 -4.29 19.08
C ASP A 33 -0.51 -5.00 20.28
N LYS A 34 -1.11 -6.10 20.77
CA LYS A 34 -0.71 -6.74 22.04
C LYS A 34 0.64 -7.47 22.01
N ARG A 35 1.30 -7.57 20.86
CA ARG A 35 2.63 -8.19 20.72
C ARG A 35 3.51 -7.22 19.96
N GLY A 36 4.36 -6.48 20.67
CA GLY A 36 5.25 -5.45 20.12
C GLY A 36 5.75 -5.80 18.71
N GLY A 37 5.08 -5.21 17.71
CA GLY A 37 5.30 -5.54 16.32
C GLY A 37 6.75 -5.25 15.95
N LYS A 38 7.35 -6.08 15.09
CA LYS A 38 8.68 -5.77 14.59
C LYS A 38 8.56 -4.51 13.73
N LEU A 39 9.18 -3.42 14.19
CA LEU A 39 9.29 -2.15 13.48
C LEU A 39 10.33 -2.31 12.36
N ARG A 40 9.96 -1.93 11.14
CA ARG A 40 10.88 -1.77 10.00
C ARG A 40 10.53 -0.44 9.31
N GLY A 41 11.37 0.57 9.51
CA GLY A 41 11.04 1.95 9.11
C GLY A 41 9.72 2.41 9.75
N SER A 42 8.87 3.09 8.98
CA SER A 42 7.55 3.58 9.43
C SER A 42 6.46 2.50 9.54
N PHE A 43 6.78 1.22 9.33
CA PHE A 43 5.82 0.11 9.36
C PHE A 43 5.97 -0.75 10.61
N SER A 44 4.83 -1.12 11.18
CA SER A 44 4.71 -2.13 12.22
C SER A 44 4.02 -3.38 11.66
N SER A 45 4.45 -4.56 12.11
CA SER A 45 3.83 -5.83 11.73
C SER A 45 2.88 -6.29 12.82
N LEU A 46 1.57 -6.22 12.56
CA LEU A 46 0.51 -6.52 13.53
C LEU A 46 -0.38 -7.67 13.05
N GLN A 47 -1.18 -8.24 13.95
CA GLN A 47 -2.17 -9.26 13.61
C GLN A 47 -3.57 -8.64 13.56
N ARG A 48 -4.35 -8.99 12.54
CA ARG A 48 -5.75 -8.56 12.47
C ARG A 48 -6.63 -9.51 13.29
N ARG A 49 -7.34 -9.00 14.31
CA ARG A 49 -8.12 -9.79 15.29
C ARG A 49 -9.19 -10.68 14.63
N ASN A 50 -9.89 -10.14 13.64
CA ASN A 50 -11.02 -10.82 12.99
C ASN A 50 -10.62 -11.60 11.73
N SER A 51 -9.32 -11.79 11.47
CA SER A 51 -8.88 -12.63 10.36
C SER A 51 -9.02 -14.10 10.75
N LEU A 52 -9.99 -14.80 10.14
CA LEU A 52 -10.18 -16.25 10.28
C LEU A 52 -8.90 -17.06 9.96
N THR A 53 -7.98 -16.49 9.18
CA THR A 53 -6.72 -17.11 8.79
C THR A 53 -5.52 -16.65 9.64
N GLY A 54 -5.70 -15.73 10.58
CA GLY A 54 -4.61 -15.20 11.40
C GLY A 54 -3.56 -14.37 10.64
N ASN A 55 -3.91 -13.83 9.47
CA ASN A 55 -2.94 -13.17 8.59
C ASN A 55 -2.33 -11.92 9.26
N ARG A 56 -0.99 -11.85 9.23
CA ARG A 56 -0.26 -10.63 9.61
C ARG A 56 -0.52 -9.53 8.58
N VAL A 57 -0.59 -8.30 9.08
CA VAL A 57 -0.76 -7.09 8.30
C VAL A 57 0.39 -6.14 8.58
N ALA A 58 0.81 -5.40 7.56
CA ALA A 58 1.67 -4.25 7.75
C ALA A 58 0.79 -3.04 8.05
N VAL A 59 1.08 -2.35 9.14
CA VAL A 59 0.36 -1.15 9.59
C VAL A 59 1.31 0.03 9.50
N LYS A 60 0.95 1.00 8.66
CA LYS A 60 1.63 2.29 8.53
C LYS A 60 0.81 3.34 9.23
N LYS A 61 1.33 3.90 10.32
CA LYS A 61 0.71 5.03 11.00
C LYS A 61 0.84 6.27 10.13
N LEU A 62 -0.22 7.05 10.03
CA LEU A 62 -0.25 8.34 9.33
C LEU A 62 0.03 9.45 10.35
N CYS A 63 0.83 10.43 9.96
CA CYS A 63 1.19 11.56 10.82
C CYS A 63 0.02 12.54 11.02
N GLN A 64 -0.92 12.58 10.06
CA GLN A 64 -2.10 13.41 10.15
C GLN A 64 -3.15 12.77 11.07
N ARG A 65 -3.43 13.42 12.22
CA ARG A 65 -4.41 12.93 13.22
C ARG A 65 -5.88 13.02 12.80
N ARG A 66 -6.20 13.93 11.87
CA ARG A 66 -7.56 14.13 11.35
C ARG A 66 -7.54 14.09 9.84
N ILE A 67 -8.14 13.05 9.28
CA ILE A 67 -8.22 12.85 7.83
C ILE A 67 -9.59 13.33 7.35
N GLU A 68 -9.59 14.29 6.44
CA GLU A 68 -10.80 14.72 5.75
C GLU A 68 -11.12 13.77 4.59
N LEU A 69 -12.27 13.11 4.66
CA LEU A 69 -12.71 12.15 3.64
C LEU A 69 -13.38 12.87 2.46
N THR A 70 -12.54 13.50 1.65
CA THR A 70 -13.00 14.09 0.39
C THR A 70 -13.42 13.00 -0.60
N ARG A 71 -14.34 13.33 -1.51
CA ARG A 71 -14.81 12.41 -2.56
C ARG A 71 -13.67 11.79 -3.39
N PRO A 72 -12.65 12.54 -3.84
CA PRO A 72 -11.50 11.96 -4.54
C PRO A 72 -10.75 10.90 -3.71
N LEU A 73 -10.57 11.15 -2.42
CA LEU A 73 -9.92 10.21 -1.52
C LEU A 73 -10.75 8.93 -1.32
N LEU A 74 -12.07 9.06 -1.17
CA LEU A 74 -12.98 7.91 -1.05
C LEU A 74 -12.94 7.03 -2.31
N LEU A 75 -12.92 7.65 -3.49
CA LEU A 75 -12.77 6.95 -4.77
C LEU A 75 -11.44 6.22 -4.87
N GLU A 76 -10.35 6.85 -4.46
CA GLU A 76 -9.02 6.26 -4.49
C GLU A 76 -8.89 5.08 -3.51
N LEU A 77 -9.37 5.22 -2.28
CA LEU A 77 -9.40 4.15 -1.27
C LEU A 77 -10.16 2.91 -1.76
N LYS A 78 -11.30 3.14 -2.41
CA LYS A 78 -12.08 2.08 -3.05
C LYS A 78 -11.29 1.41 -4.17
N ARG A 79 -10.73 2.19 -5.10
CA ARG A 79 -9.96 1.64 -6.23
C ARG A 79 -8.80 0.77 -5.74
N LEU A 80 -8.10 1.21 -4.71
CA LEU A 80 -7.01 0.42 -4.10
C LEU A 80 -7.51 -0.86 -3.44
N LYS A 81 -8.70 -0.83 -2.81
CA LYS A 81 -9.32 -2.00 -2.20
C LYS A 81 -9.70 -3.06 -3.24
N ASP A 82 -10.13 -2.62 -4.41
CA ASP A 82 -10.56 -3.48 -5.51
C ASP A 82 -9.37 -4.03 -6.33
N LEU A 83 -8.20 -3.39 -6.26
CA LEU A 83 -7.00 -3.86 -6.94
C LEU A 83 -6.47 -5.18 -6.35
N HIS A 84 -6.20 -6.13 -7.23
CA HIS A 84 -5.62 -7.42 -6.84
C HIS A 84 -4.71 -7.95 -7.95
N HIS A 85 -3.45 -8.19 -7.60
CA HIS A 85 -2.44 -8.74 -8.48
C HIS A 85 -1.30 -9.35 -7.64
N ASP A 86 -0.67 -10.43 -8.11
CA ASP A 86 0.34 -11.15 -7.34
C ASP A 86 1.59 -10.32 -7.03
N HIS A 87 1.93 -9.38 -7.92
CA HIS A 87 3.08 -8.48 -7.79
C HIS A 87 2.71 -7.06 -7.31
N LEU A 88 1.49 -6.87 -6.78
CA LEU A 88 1.12 -5.68 -6.03
C LEU A 88 0.83 -6.06 -4.58
N VAL A 89 1.25 -5.22 -3.64
CA VAL A 89 0.89 -5.40 -2.23
C VAL A 89 -0.60 -5.21 -2.08
N ARG A 90 -1.28 -6.19 -1.47
CA ARG A 90 -2.72 -6.10 -1.26
C ARG A 90 -3.05 -5.01 -0.23
N PHE A 91 -3.89 -4.07 -0.64
CA PHE A 91 -4.47 -3.08 0.28
C PHE A 91 -5.67 -3.69 1.01
N TYR A 92 -5.60 -3.72 2.34
CA TYR A 92 -6.71 -4.23 3.15
C TYR A 92 -7.67 -3.12 3.56
N GLY A 93 -7.16 -1.91 3.78
CA GLY A 93 -8.00 -0.79 4.17
C GLY A 93 -7.26 0.30 4.93
N ALA A 94 -8.03 1.24 5.47
CA ALA A 94 -7.53 2.33 6.28
C ALA A 94 -8.39 2.51 7.54
N CYS A 95 -7.71 2.76 8.66
CA CYS A 95 -8.32 3.36 9.84
C CYS A 95 -8.13 4.87 9.73
N VAL A 96 -9.22 5.62 9.66
CA VAL A 96 -9.19 7.09 9.51
C VAL A 96 -9.70 7.80 10.75
N ASP A 97 -10.16 7.03 11.73
CA ASP A 97 -10.69 7.53 12.98
C ASP A 97 -9.54 7.86 13.96
N PRO A 98 -9.64 8.97 14.72
CA PRO A 98 -8.68 9.31 15.78
C PRO A 98 -8.60 8.21 16.86
N PRO A 99 -7.48 8.09 17.61
CA PRO A 99 -6.35 9.03 17.69
C PRO A 99 -5.21 8.75 16.70
N GLU A 100 -5.14 7.54 16.12
CA GLU A 100 -4.03 7.10 15.27
C GLU A 100 -4.54 6.55 13.93
N PRO A 101 -4.73 7.42 12.92
CA PRO A 101 -5.04 6.95 11.59
C PRO A 101 -3.91 6.10 11.01
N CYS A 102 -4.25 5.03 10.29
CA CYS A 102 -3.28 4.13 9.71
C CYS A 102 -3.77 3.43 8.44
N LEU A 103 -2.82 2.95 7.65
CA LEU A 103 -3.04 2.14 6.45
C LEU A 103 -2.68 0.69 6.73
N LEU A 104 -3.51 -0.23 6.26
CA LEU A 104 -3.34 -1.66 6.44
C LEU A 104 -3.09 -2.33 5.08
N THR A 105 -1.95 -3.01 4.97
CA THR A 105 -1.54 -3.73 3.76
C THR A 105 -1.05 -5.13 4.10
N GLU A 106 -0.85 -5.94 3.05
CA GLU A 106 -0.20 -7.25 3.15
C GLU A 106 1.19 -7.14 3.81
N TYR A 107 1.44 -8.00 4.80
CA TYR A 107 2.73 -8.10 5.44
C TYR A 107 3.70 -8.97 4.62
N CYS A 108 4.81 -8.38 4.22
CA CYS A 108 5.88 -9.03 3.47
C CYS A 108 7.08 -9.30 4.39
N PRO A 109 7.28 -10.54 4.88
CA PRO A 109 8.22 -10.82 5.98
C PRO A 109 9.70 -10.69 5.61
N LYS A 110 10.06 -10.74 4.32
CA LYS A 110 11.44 -10.60 3.87
C LYS A 110 11.90 -9.13 3.81
N GLY A 111 11.00 -8.19 4.06
CA GLY A 111 11.30 -6.77 4.07
C GLY A 111 11.31 -6.17 2.67
N SER A 112 11.96 -5.02 2.54
CA SER A 112 12.08 -4.31 1.28
C SER A 112 13.22 -4.86 0.41
N LEU A 113 13.19 -4.58 -0.88
CA LEU A 113 14.31 -4.87 -1.79
C LEU A 113 15.55 -4.10 -1.36
N GLN A 114 15.39 -2.90 -0.79
CA GLN A 114 16.50 -2.15 -0.20
C GLN A 114 17.15 -2.95 0.94
N ASP A 115 16.36 -3.47 1.89
CA ASP A 115 16.85 -4.30 3.00
C ASP A 115 17.64 -5.52 2.50
N ILE A 116 17.19 -6.13 1.39
CA ILE A 116 17.83 -7.31 0.80
C ILE A 116 19.14 -6.94 0.09
N LEU A 117 19.16 -5.80 -0.62
CA LEU A 117 20.34 -5.34 -1.35
C LEU A 117 21.44 -4.82 -0.42
N GLU A 118 21.07 -4.25 0.72
CA GLU A 118 22.00 -3.75 1.74
C GLU A 118 22.54 -4.88 2.66
N ASN A 119 21.99 -6.09 2.57
CA ASN A 119 22.45 -7.23 3.36
C ASN A 119 23.68 -7.90 2.71
N GLU A 120 24.87 -7.60 3.24
CA GLU A 120 26.14 -8.15 2.75
C GLU A 120 26.26 -9.69 2.89
N GLU A 121 25.51 -10.30 3.82
CA GLU A 121 25.48 -11.75 4.01
C GLU A 121 24.65 -12.44 2.91
N PHE A 122 23.77 -11.71 2.22
CA PHE A 122 22.87 -12.25 1.22
C PHE A 122 23.33 -11.89 -0.20
N LYS A 123 24.17 -12.75 -0.78
CA LYS A 123 24.59 -12.62 -2.18
C LYS A 123 23.47 -13.06 -3.12
N LEU A 124 22.76 -12.08 -3.70
CA LEU A 124 21.78 -12.32 -4.76
C LEU A 124 22.45 -12.87 -6.01
N GLU A 125 22.23 -14.15 -6.28
CA GLU A 125 22.62 -14.75 -7.56
C GLU A 125 21.90 -14.06 -8.73
N PRO A 126 22.50 -14.03 -9.93
CA PRO A 126 21.91 -13.37 -11.10
C PRO A 126 20.47 -13.82 -11.39
N ILE A 127 20.17 -15.11 -11.23
CA ILE A 127 18.85 -15.68 -11.46
C ILE A 127 17.79 -15.03 -10.57
N PHE A 128 18.10 -14.83 -9.28
CA PHE A 128 17.19 -14.13 -8.36
C PHE A 128 16.99 -12.66 -8.77
N LYS A 129 18.05 -11.97 -9.21
CA LYS A 129 17.92 -10.58 -9.69
C LYS A 129 16.98 -10.49 -10.88
N TYR A 130 17.10 -11.40 -11.85
CA TYR A 130 16.19 -11.45 -13.00
C TYR A 130 14.75 -11.71 -12.58
N SER A 131 14.52 -12.63 -11.64
CA SER A 131 13.18 -12.90 -11.10
C SER A 131 12.57 -11.65 -10.45
N LEU A 132 13.32 -10.96 -9.60
CA LEU A 132 12.85 -9.75 -8.92
C LEU A 132 12.55 -8.61 -9.90
N MET A 133 13.41 -8.41 -10.92
CA MET A 133 13.15 -7.41 -11.96
C MET A 133 11.88 -7.73 -12.77
N HIS A 134 11.69 -9.00 -13.11
CA HIS A 134 10.52 -9.45 -13.85
C HIS A 134 9.21 -9.26 -13.05
N ASP A 135 9.25 -9.53 -11.75
CA ASP A 135 8.14 -9.27 -10.83
C ASP A 135 7.78 -7.77 -10.76
N ILE A 136 8.79 -6.88 -10.70
CA ILE A 136 8.58 -5.42 -10.76
C ILE A 136 7.87 -5.04 -12.05
N VAL A 137 8.34 -5.53 -13.20
CA VAL A 137 7.77 -5.21 -14.52
C VAL A 137 6.31 -5.66 -14.59
N LYS A 138 5.99 -6.87 -14.13
CA LYS A 138 4.61 -7.37 -14.09
C LYS A 138 3.71 -6.51 -13.19
N GLY A 139 4.17 -6.18 -11.98
CA GLY A 139 3.43 -5.33 -11.04
C GLY A 139 3.16 -3.95 -11.62
N MET A 140 4.19 -3.31 -12.19
CA MET A 140 4.06 -1.98 -12.80
C MET A 140 3.21 -1.98 -14.07
N SER A 141 3.31 -3.01 -14.91
CA SER A 141 2.47 -3.15 -16.10
C SER A 141 0.98 -3.21 -15.71
N TYR A 142 0.63 -4.02 -14.71
CA TYR A 142 -0.73 -4.08 -14.19
C TYR A 142 -1.17 -2.75 -13.57
N LEU A 143 -0.32 -2.11 -12.75
CA LEU A 143 -0.63 -0.83 -12.12
C LEU A 143 -0.90 0.27 -13.16
N HIS A 144 -0.10 0.32 -14.22
CA HIS A 144 -0.27 1.30 -15.30
C HIS A 144 -1.55 1.08 -16.11
N ALA A 145 -2.01 -0.17 -16.25
CA ALA A 145 -3.28 -0.49 -16.88
C ALA A 145 -4.50 -0.20 -15.97
N SER A 146 -4.28 0.04 -14.68
CA SER A 146 -5.34 0.34 -13.71
C SER A 146 -5.72 1.82 -13.66
N GLU A 147 -6.81 2.14 -12.95
CA GLU A 147 -7.25 3.51 -12.68
C GLU A 147 -6.24 4.34 -11.86
N ILE A 148 -5.29 3.71 -11.17
CA ILE A 148 -4.23 4.40 -10.44
C ILE A 148 -3.17 4.95 -11.42
N LYS A 149 -2.94 4.28 -12.55
CA LYS A 149 -2.08 4.65 -13.70
C LYS A 149 -0.59 4.84 -13.42
N SER A 150 -0.20 5.33 -12.25
CA SER A 150 1.18 5.63 -11.91
C SER A 150 1.44 5.35 -10.44
N HIS A 151 2.61 4.81 -10.14
CA HIS A 151 3.06 4.63 -8.76
C HIS A 151 3.39 5.97 -8.09
N GLY A 152 4.06 6.88 -8.80
CA GLY A 152 4.49 8.18 -8.28
C GLY A 152 5.65 8.18 -7.27
N GLY A 153 6.22 7.02 -6.93
CA GLY A 153 7.29 6.90 -5.92
C GLY A 153 7.98 5.53 -5.91
N LEU A 154 8.17 4.92 -7.09
CA LEU A 154 8.81 3.61 -7.21
C LEU A 154 10.29 3.73 -6.78
N LYS A 155 10.65 3.04 -5.70
CA LYS A 155 12.00 2.93 -5.15
C LYS A 155 12.20 1.55 -4.52
N SER A 156 13.45 1.13 -4.28
CA SER A 156 13.77 -0.18 -3.68
C SER A 156 13.11 -0.39 -2.31
N SER A 157 12.93 0.66 -1.51
CA SER A 157 12.20 0.59 -0.22
C SER A 157 10.69 0.36 -0.39
N ASN A 158 10.11 0.67 -1.55
CA ASN A 158 8.70 0.45 -1.88
C ASN A 158 8.48 -0.85 -2.68
N CYS A 159 9.53 -1.62 -2.95
CA CYS A 159 9.43 -2.99 -3.44
C CYS A 159 9.62 -3.92 -2.26
N VAL A 160 8.64 -4.75 -1.91
CA VAL A 160 8.70 -5.64 -0.74
C VAL A 160 8.59 -7.10 -1.15
N VAL A 161 9.12 -8.00 -0.33
CA VAL A 161 9.23 -9.41 -0.69
C VAL A 161 8.47 -10.30 0.30
N ASP A 162 7.59 -11.15 -0.22
CA ASP A 162 6.75 -12.05 0.57
C ASP A 162 7.54 -13.27 1.10
N SER A 163 6.87 -14.18 1.83
CA SER A 163 7.51 -15.39 2.38
C SER A 163 8.00 -16.37 1.31
N ARG A 164 7.45 -16.31 0.09
CA ARG A 164 7.77 -17.17 -1.04
C ARG A 164 8.78 -16.53 -2.00
N PHE A 165 9.42 -15.44 -1.58
CA PHE A 165 10.36 -14.67 -2.40
C PHE A 165 9.73 -14.04 -3.66
N VAL A 166 8.43 -13.78 -3.65
CA VAL A 166 7.77 -13.00 -4.70
C VAL A 166 7.86 -11.52 -4.36
N LEU A 167 8.33 -10.70 -5.31
CA LEU A 167 8.38 -9.25 -5.15
C LEU A 167 7.02 -8.63 -5.46
N LYS A 168 6.63 -7.69 -4.59
CA LYS A 168 5.40 -6.92 -4.67
C LYS A 168 5.68 -5.43 -4.59
N ILE A 169 5.01 -4.65 -5.44
CA ILE A 169 5.06 -3.20 -5.42
C ILE A 169 4.13 -2.67 -4.31
N ALA A 170 4.67 -1.86 -3.40
CA ALA A 170 3.99 -1.27 -2.26
C ALA A 170 3.81 0.24 -2.40
N ASP A 171 3.05 0.86 -1.50
CA ASP A 171 2.99 2.32 -1.34
C ASP A 171 2.65 3.11 -2.63
N PHE A 172 1.85 2.53 -3.52
CA PHE A 172 1.22 3.21 -4.65
C PHE A 172 -0.12 3.86 -4.23
N GLY A 173 -0.47 4.98 -4.87
CA GLY A 173 -1.69 5.75 -4.55
C GLY A 173 -1.67 6.43 -3.17
N LEU A 174 -2.80 7.04 -2.80
CA LEU A 174 -3.03 7.79 -1.56
C LEU A 174 -1.99 8.89 -1.33
N ARG A 175 -1.58 9.56 -2.41
CA ARG A 175 -0.50 10.57 -2.35
C ARG A 175 -0.82 11.68 -1.35
N SER A 176 -2.09 12.09 -1.24
CA SER A 176 -2.52 13.10 -0.28
C SER A 176 -2.28 12.67 1.18
N LEU A 177 -2.55 11.41 1.52
CA LEU A 177 -2.32 10.87 2.87
C LEU A 177 -0.84 10.61 3.16
N ARG A 178 -0.06 10.27 2.12
CA ARG A 178 1.36 9.93 2.26
C ARG A 178 2.29 11.15 2.19
N ALA A 179 1.87 12.22 1.53
CA ALA A 179 2.66 13.46 1.46
C ALA A 179 2.82 14.13 2.84
N SER A 180 1.81 14.02 3.71
CA SER A 180 1.92 14.47 5.09
C SER A 180 2.91 13.65 5.91
N ASP A 181 3.11 12.37 5.60
CA ASP A 181 4.09 11.52 6.28
C ASP A 181 5.53 11.91 5.92
N SER A 182 5.81 12.25 4.67
CA SER A 182 7.17 12.64 4.23
C SER A 182 7.73 13.85 4.97
N ASN A 183 6.88 14.71 5.53
CA ASN A 183 7.30 15.84 6.37
C ASN A 183 7.59 15.45 7.82
N CYS A 184 7.25 14.21 8.22
CA CYS A 184 7.34 13.73 9.59
C CYS A 184 8.29 12.52 9.74
N SER A 185 8.50 11.74 8.67
CA SER A 185 9.56 10.74 8.61
C SER A 185 10.86 11.40 8.14
N GLU A 186 11.93 11.31 8.93
CA GLU A 186 13.29 11.57 8.49
C GLU A 186 13.75 10.49 7.47
N ASP A 187 13.05 10.35 6.34
CA ASP A 187 13.60 9.70 5.14
C ASP A 187 14.66 10.67 4.58
N LYS A 188 15.77 10.84 5.32
CA LYS A 188 16.94 11.61 4.88
C LYS A 188 17.50 10.94 3.63
N ASP A 189 17.14 11.51 2.49
CA ASP A 189 17.91 11.65 1.26
C ASP A 189 19.14 10.74 1.14
N THR A 190 18.94 9.44 0.87
CA THR A 190 20.01 8.61 0.27
C THR A 190 20.28 9.03 -1.19
N TYR A 191 19.41 9.85 -1.79
CA TYR A 191 19.54 10.34 -3.17
C TYR A 191 20.35 11.64 -3.30
N ALA A 192 20.73 12.29 -2.18
CA ALA A 192 21.53 13.54 -2.23
C ALA A 192 22.89 13.34 -2.92
N TYR A 193 23.47 12.14 -2.84
CA TYR A 193 24.76 11.82 -3.46
C TYR A 193 24.77 11.96 -5.00
N TRP A 194 23.63 11.77 -5.66
CA TRP A 194 23.52 11.82 -7.13
C TRP A 194 23.08 13.18 -7.68
N ARG A 195 22.79 14.16 -6.81
CA ARG A 195 22.41 15.52 -7.23
C ARG A 195 23.59 16.44 -7.48
N SER A 196 24.80 16.05 -7.10
CA SER A 196 26.00 16.90 -7.14
C SER A 196 27.04 16.46 -8.17
N LYS A 197 26.62 15.91 -9.31
CA LYS A 197 27.51 15.72 -10.47
C LYS A 197 26.93 16.39 -11.70
#